data_AF-A0A8S9R6L6-F1
#
_entry.id   AF-A0A8S9R6L6-F1
#
_cell.length_a   1.000
_cell.length_b   1.000
_cell.length_c   1.000
_cell.angle_alpha   90.00
_cell.angle_beta   90.00
_cell.angle_gamma   90.00
#
_symmetry.space_group_name_H-M   'P 1'
#
loop_
_entity.id
_entity.type
_entity.pdbx_description
1 polymer ?
#
loop_
_entity_poly.entity_id
_entity_poly.type
_entity_poly.pdbx_seq_one_letter_code
_entity_poly.pdbx_strand_id
1 'polypeptide(L)'
;MPSLENSVTVISRSRVFPDQKSTLVDLKLSVSDLPMLSCHYIQKGCLFTRPHLPPHALLSHLKHSLSLTLSHFPPLAGRLSTSEDGHVLLSCNDAGADFVSAAAKSVRVSDVIGGIDVPDVVKEFFTYDRTVSYEGHNRPILAVQVTELNDGVFIGCSVNHSVTDGTFYAGVRANLTGRAESTSGWAQGDVQRERAVTRADFQFQQGADSRAESYGEQEENLDGG
;
A
#
# COMPACT_ATOMS: atom_id res chain seq x y z
N MET A 1 25.32 17.01 -10.10
CA MET A 1 24.41 15.87 -9.87
C MET A 1 23.53 15.77 -11.10
N PRO A 2 23.58 14.70 -11.90
CA PRO A 2 22.65 14.56 -13.00
C PRO A 2 21.23 14.44 -12.41
N SER A 3 20.33 15.31 -12.85
CA SER A 3 18.94 15.33 -12.41
C SER A 3 18.24 14.04 -12.83
N LEU A 4 17.71 13.30 -11.87
CA LEU A 4 16.89 12.09 -12.04
C LEU A 4 15.50 12.40 -12.64
N GLU A 5 15.39 13.40 -13.50
CA GLU A 5 14.13 13.74 -14.15
C GLU A 5 13.76 12.63 -15.15
N ASN A 6 12.64 11.96 -14.88
CA ASN A 6 12.09 10.76 -15.53
C ASN A 6 12.64 9.41 -15.06
N SER A 7 12.75 9.19 -13.75
CA SER A 7 13.18 7.91 -13.22
C SER A 7 12.09 6.83 -13.23
N VAL A 8 10.79 7.17 -13.28
CA VAL A 8 9.68 6.20 -13.26
C VAL A 8 8.83 6.27 -14.52
N THR A 9 8.62 5.13 -15.16
CA THR A 9 7.72 4.99 -16.32
C THR A 9 6.56 4.07 -15.99
N VAL A 10 5.32 4.55 -16.14
CA VAL A 10 4.12 3.71 -16.00
C VAL A 10 4.00 2.78 -17.21
N ILE A 11 3.96 1.48 -16.96
CA ILE A 11 3.82 0.43 -17.98
C ILE A 11 2.33 0.15 -18.25
N SER A 12 1.54 -0.01 -17.19
CA SER A 12 0.11 -0.30 -17.33
C SER A 12 -0.70 0.18 -16.14
N ARG A 13 -1.98 0.45 -16.40
CA ARG A 13 -3.00 0.73 -15.38
C ARG A 13 -4.16 -0.23 -15.58
N SER A 14 -4.65 -0.77 -14.49
CA SER A 14 -5.80 -1.67 -14.47
C SER A 14 -6.60 -1.46 -13.21
N ARG A 15 -7.82 -1.98 -13.19
CA ARG A 15 -8.66 -2.00 -12.00
C ARG A 15 -8.84 -3.44 -11.54
N VAL A 16 -8.66 -3.67 -10.24
CA VAL A 16 -8.87 -4.97 -9.61
C VAL A 16 -10.18 -4.90 -8.84
N PHE A 17 -11.04 -5.86 -9.11
CA PHE A 17 -12.35 -6.00 -8.48
C PHE A 17 -12.27 -7.09 -7.41
N PRO A 18 -13.16 -7.08 -6.41
CA PRO A 18 -13.24 -8.18 -5.46
C PRO A 18 -13.63 -9.48 -6.18
N ASP A 19 -13.08 -10.60 -5.71
CA ASP A 19 -13.41 -11.95 -6.21
C ASP A 19 -14.87 -12.34 -5.90
N GLN A 20 -15.40 -11.85 -4.78
CA GLN A 20 -16.77 -12.09 -4.33
C GLN A 20 -17.51 -10.77 -4.18
N LYS A 21 -18.79 -10.77 -4.56
CA LYS A 21 -19.64 -9.60 -4.45
C LYS A 21 -19.85 -9.23 -2.98
N SER A 22 -19.72 -7.94 -2.66
CA SER A 22 -20.03 -7.41 -1.34
C SER A 22 -21.50 -7.58 -1.00
N THR A 23 -21.76 -7.99 0.24
CA THR A 23 -23.09 -7.95 0.88
C THR A 23 -23.20 -6.83 1.91
N LEU A 24 -22.13 -6.05 2.10
CA LEU A 24 -22.13 -4.93 3.04
C LEU A 24 -22.96 -3.78 2.48
N VAL A 25 -23.79 -3.22 3.35
CA VAL A 25 -24.50 -1.97 3.09
C VAL A 25 -23.54 -0.77 3.21
N ASP A 26 -24.01 0.38 2.75
CA ASP A 26 -23.28 1.63 2.86
C ASP A 26 -22.99 1.97 4.32
N LEU A 27 -21.72 2.32 4.59
CA LEU A 27 -21.23 2.57 5.94
C LEU A 27 -21.17 4.08 6.18
N LYS A 28 -21.82 4.56 7.23
CA LYS A 28 -21.71 5.96 7.64
C LYS A 28 -20.35 6.20 8.31
N LEU A 29 -19.61 7.21 7.84
CA LEU A 29 -18.35 7.60 8.47
C LEU A 29 -18.59 8.05 9.91
N SER A 30 -17.71 7.62 10.82
CA SER A 30 -17.81 8.04 12.21
C SER A 30 -17.38 9.50 12.37
N VAL A 31 -17.76 10.12 13.48
CA VAL A 31 -17.35 11.50 13.80
C VAL A 31 -15.82 11.65 13.88
N SER A 32 -15.11 10.57 14.21
CA SER A 32 -13.65 10.55 14.27
C SER A 32 -13.00 10.44 12.89
N ASP A 33 -13.72 9.88 11.91
CA ASP A 33 -13.23 9.72 10.54
C ASP A 33 -13.45 10.99 9.69
N LEU A 34 -14.45 11.80 10.03
CA LEU A 34 -14.79 13.01 9.27
C LEU A 34 -13.63 14.02 9.15
N PRO A 35 -12.85 14.34 10.20
CA PRO A 35 -11.69 15.21 10.07
C PRO A 35 -10.65 14.66 9.07
N MET A 36 -10.54 13.33 8.95
CA MET A 36 -9.59 12.69 8.03
C MET A 36 -9.97 12.89 6.57
N LEU A 37 -11.20 13.33 6.25
CA LEU A 37 -11.57 13.71 4.88
C LEU A 37 -10.72 14.85 4.32
N SER A 38 -10.18 15.71 5.20
CA SER A 38 -9.29 16.81 4.81
C SER A 38 -7.81 16.41 4.77
N CYS A 39 -7.48 15.19 5.20
CA CYS A 39 -6.11 14.66 5.15
C CYS A 39 -5.79 14.08 3.77
N HIS A 40 -4.50 13.97 3.46
CA HIS A 40 -4.06 13.25 2.28
C HIS A 40 -4.20 11.74 2.48
N TYR A 41 -4.31 11.00 1.37
CA TYR A 41 -4.20 9.55 1.35
C TYR A 41 -2.92 9.11 2.06
N ILE A 42 -3.05 8.04 2.86
CA ILE A 42 -1.90 7.40 3.49
C ILE A 42 -1.14 6.65 2.41
N GLN A 43 0.17 6.84 2.35
CA GLN A 43 1.05 6.12 1.45
C GLN A 43 2.03 5.27 2.25
N LYS A 44 2.02 3.97 1.98
CA LYS A 44 2.92 3.02 2.62
C LYS A 44 3.41 1.97 1.63
N GLY A 45 4.69 1.69 1.63
CA GLY A 45 5.30 0.81 0.64
C GLY A 45 6.36 -0.11 1.22
N CYS A 46 6.57 -1.23 0.53
CA CYS A 46 7.58 -2.21 0.89
C CYS A 46 8.57 -2.34 -0.27
N LEU A 47 9.86 -2.31 0.06
CA LEU A 47 10.95 -2.56 -0.89
C LEU A 47 11.46 -3.99 -0.72
N PHE A 48 11.62 -4.68 -1.84
CA PHE A 48 12.13 -6.05 -1.90
C PHE A 48 13.27 -6.16 -2.89
N THR A 49 14.22 -7.05 -2.61
CA THR A 49 15.17 -7.52 -3.63
C THR A 49 14.42 -8.29 -4.72
N ARG A 50 15.06 -8.46 -5.88
CA ARG A 50 14.42 -9.09 -7.04
C ARG A 50 13.89 -10.49 -6.67
N PRO A 51 12.57 -10.74 -6.80
CA PRO A 51 12.01 -12.05 -6.53
C PRO A 51 12.45 -13.05 -7.61
N HIS A 52 12.51 -14.33 -7.26
CA HIS A 52 12.81 -15.44 -8.18
C HIS A 52 11.63 -15.79 -9.11
N LEU A 53 10.80 -14.80 -9.46
CA LEU A 53 9.59 -14.95 -10.23
C LEU A 53 9.61 -13.96 -11.40
N PRO A 54 9.22 -14.37 -12.63
CA PRO A 54 9.16 -13.43 -13.74
C PRO A 54 8.12 -12.34 -13.46
N PRO A 55 8.35 -11.08 -13.90
CA PRO A 55 7.51 -9.96 -13.49
C PRO A 55 6.03 -10.14 -13.83
N HIS A 56 5.70 -10.70 -14.99
CA HIS A 56 4.31 -10.98 -15.36
C HIS A 56 3.62 -11.92 -14.35
N ALA A 57 4.31 -12.98 -13.91
CA ALA A 57 3.75 -13.90 -12.92
C ALA A 57 3.59 -13.20 -11.56
N LEU A 58 4.53 -12.34 -11.15
CA LEU A 58 4.39 -11.54 -9.93
C LEU A 58 3.15 -10.64 -9.99
N LEU A 59 2.98 -9.89 -11.08
CA LEU A 59 1.83 -8.99 -11.26
C LEU A 59 0.51 -9.76 -11.23
N SER A 60 0.44 -10.94 -11.87
CA SER A 60 -0.76 -11.78 -11.81
C SER A 60 -1.07 -12.29 -10.40
N HIS A 61 -0.06 -12.74 -9.66
CA HIS A 61 -0.24 -13.18 -8.26
C HIS A 61 -0.70 -12.02 -7.36
N LEU A 62 -0.10 -10.84 -7.51
CA LEU A 62 -0.47 -9.66 -6.72
C LEU A 62 -1.90 -9.19 -7.04
N LYS A 63 -2.30 -9.18 -8.32
CA LYS A 63 -3.68 -8.85 -8.71
C LYS A 63 -4.68 -9.86 -8.14
N HIS A 64 -4.36 -11.14 -8.18
CA HIS A 64 -5.23 -12.18 -7.62
C HIS A 64 -5.34 -12.06 -6.09
N SER A 65 -4.21 -11.91 -5.38
CA SER A 65 -4.20 -11.68 -3.93
C SER A 65 -4.99 -10.41 -3.54
N LEU A 66 -4.83 -9.33 -4.31
CA LEU A 66 -5.62 -8.12 -4.11
C LEU A 66 -7.11 -8.37 -4.32
N SER A 67 -7.50 -9.11 -5.36
CA SER A 67 -8.90 -9.50 -5.62
C SER A 67 -9.52 -10.24 -4.44
N LEU A 68 -8.80 -11.19 -3.84
CA LEU A 68 -9.25 -11.91 -2.64
C LEU A 68 -9.33 -10.98 -1.43
N THR A 69 -8.32 -10.13 -1.23
CA THR A 69 -8.27 -9.15 -0.14
C THR A 69 -9.46 -8.20 -0.20
N LEU A 70 -9.82 -7.71 -1.39
CA LEU A 70 -10.97 -6.82 -1.57
C LEU A 70 -12.30 -7.51 -1.22
N SER A 71 -12.41 -8.83 -1.41
CA SER A 71 -13.59 -9.59 -0.95
C SER A 71 -13.68 -9.65 0.57
N HIS A 72 -12.54 -9.79 1.26
CA HIS A 72 -12.48 -9.79 2.72
C HIS A 72 -12.67 -8.40 3.32
N PHE A 73 -12.31 -7.35 2.58
CA PHE A 73 -12.42 -5.96 2.98
C PHE A 73 -13.18 -5.11 1.93
N PRO A 74 -14.51 -5.31 1.79
CA PRO A 74 -15.30 -4.62 0.76
C PRO A 74 -15.22 -3.07 0.76
N PRO A 75 -15.08 -2.38 1.92
CA PRO A 75 -14.86 -0.93 1.97
C PRO A 75 -13.78 -0.40 0.99
N LEU A 76 -12.74 -1.18 0.70
CA LEU A 76 -11.63 -0.77 -0.16
C LEU A 76 -11.95 -0.75 -1.64
N ALA A 77 -12.89 -1.59 -2.06
CA ALA A 77 -13.42 -1.59 -3.42
C ALA A 77 -14.55 -0.56 -3.58
N GLY A 78 -14.94 0.13 -2.50
CA GLY A 78 -16.04 1.09 -2.50
C GLY A 78 -15.68 2.48 -3.00
N ARG A 79 -16.62 3.42 -2.81
CA ARG A 79 -16.45 4.87 -3.05
C ARG A 79 -17.13 5.67 -1.96
N LEU A 80 -16.63 6.87 -1.68
CA LEU A 80 -17.38 7.80 -0.85
C LEU A 80 -18.63 8.29 -1.59
N SER A 81 -19.70 8.51 -0.84
CA SER A 81 -20.93 9.11 -1.32
C SER A 81 -21.45 10.08 -0.26
N THR A 82 -22.32 11.00 -0.65
CA THR A 82 -22.98 11.91 0.30
C THR A 82 -24.49 11.72 0.17
N SER A 83 -25.16 11.45 1.29
CA SER A 83 -26.62 11.31 1.32
C SER A 83 -27.33 12.65 1.14
N GLU A 84 -28.63 12.60 0.85
CA GLU A 84 -29.48 13.80 0.78
C GLU A 84 -29.50 14.58 2.11
N ASP A 85 -29.37 13.89 3.24
CA ASP A 85 -29.25 14.49 4.58
C ASP A 85 -27.85 15.09 4.87
N GLY A 86 -26.93 15.06 3.91
CA GLY A 86 -25.57 15.62 4.03
C GLY A 86 -24.59 14.73 4.79
N HIS A 87 -24.89 13.44 4.99
CA HIS A 87 -23.96 12.51 5.62
C HIS A 87 -23.02 11.89 4.59
N VAL A 88 -21.71 11.92 4.88
CA VAL A 88 -20.73 11.20 4.07
C VAL A 88 -20.75 9.72 4.45
N LEU A 89 -20.92 8.89 3.44
CA LEU A 89 -21.04 7.45 3.48
C LEU A 89 -19.89 6.83 2.67
N LEU A 90 -19.59 5.58 2.98
CA LEU A 90 -18.75 4.71 2.17
C LEU A 90 -19.63 3.64 1.55
N SER A 91 -19.85 3.74 0.25
CA SER A 91 -20.63 2.78 -0.52
C SER A 91 -19.75 1.59 -0.92
N CYS A 92 -20.05 0.41 -0.37
CA CYS A 92 -19.36 -0.86 -0.66
C CYS A 92 -19.85 -1.45 -2.00
N ASN A 93 -19.68 -0.70 -3.08
CA ASN A 93 -20.29 -0.95 -4.40
C ASN A 93 -19.42 -1.78 -5.36
N ASP A 94 -18.37 -2.43 -4.87
CA ASP A 94 -17.44 -3.24 -5.66
C ASP A 94 -16.83 -2.50 -6.88
N ALA A 95 -16.75 -1.16 -6.83
CA ALA A 95 -16.15 -0.34 -7.90
C ALA A 95 -14.64 -0.53 -8.06
N GLY A 96 -14.01 -1.39 -7.25
CA GLY A 96 -12.64 -1.86 -7.38
C GLY A 96 -11.58 -0.88 -6.92
N ALA A 97 -10.35 -1.41 -6.82
CA ALA A 97 -9.12 -0.68 -6.51
C ALA A 97 -8.27 -0.49 -7.77
N ASP A 98 -7.51 0.60 -7.84
CA ASP A 98 -6.60 0.81 -8.97
C ASP A 98 -5.30 0.04 -8.75
N PHE A 99 -4.78 -0.55 -9.83
CA PHE A 99 -3.54 -1.32 -9.85
C PHE A 99 -2.65 -0.83 -10.99
N VAL A 100 -1.47 -0.33 -10.64
CA VAL A 100 -0.50 0.27 -11.56
C VAL A 100 0.77 -0.56 -11.58
N SER A 101 1.29 -0.81 -12.77
CA SER A 101 2.65 -1.36 -12.96
C SER A 101 3.53 -0.28 -13.58
N ALA A 102 4.71 -0.09 -13.01
CA ALA A 102 5.69 0.90 -13.42
C ALA A 102 7.10 0.29 -13.40
N ALA A 103 8.06 0.96 -14.03
CA ALA A 103 9.47 0.61 -13.98
C ALA A 103 10.36 1.83 -13.75
N ALA A 104 11.38 1.63 -12.92
CA ALA A 104 12.44 2.57 -12.61
C ALA A 104 13.80 1.88 -12.75
N LYS A 105 14.16 1.52 -13.99
CA LYS A 105 15.33 0.68 -14.29
C LYS A 105 16.68 1.32 -13.95
N SER A 106 16.71 2.64 -13.71
CA SER A 106 17.87 3.41 -13.27
C SER A 106 18.09 3.37 -11.75
N VAL A 107 17.10 2.94 -10.97
CA VAL A 107 17.15 2.94 -9.49
C VAL A 107 17.45 1.54 -8.99
N ARG A 108 18.38 1.41 -8.04
CA ARG A 108 18.66 0.18 -7.31
C ARG A 108 18.06 0.22 -5.91
N VAL A 109 17.89 -0.95 -5.31
CA VAL A 109 17.51 -1.10 -3.89
C VAL A 109 18.47 -0.33 -2.99
N SER A 110 19.79 -0.43 -3.25
CA SER A 110 20.83 0.29 -2.50
C SER A 110 20.68 1.81 -2.57
N ASP A 111 20.18 2.34 -3.69
CA ASP A 111 20.01 3.79 -3.86
C ASP A 111 18.88 4.31 -2.98
N VAL A 112 17.90 3.44 -2.67
CA VAL A 112 16.74 3.76 -1.83
C VAL A 112 17.07 3.67 -0.34
N ILE A 113 17.85 2.68 0.08
CA ILE A 113 18.15 2.40 1.51
C ILE A 113 19.52 2.89 1.97
N GLY A 114 20.41 3.29 1.05
CA GLY A 114 21.80 3.61 1.35
C GLY A 114 22.04 5.01 1.90
N GLY A 115 21.02 5.89 1.86
CA GLY A 115 21.08 7.26 2.36
C GLY A 115 20.56 7.43 3.78
N ILE A 116 20.83 8.59 4.38
CA ILE A 116 20.23 9.01 5.67
C ILE A 116 18.75 9.36 5.49
N ASP A 117 18.41 9.95 4.35
CA ASP A 117 17.06 10.35 3.99
C ASP A 117 16.51 9.51 2.84
N VAL A 118 15.18 9.32 2.81
CA VAL A 118 14.50 8.61 1.73
C VAL A 118 14.56 9.47 0.46
N PRO A 119 15.09 8.96 -0.67
CA PRO A 119 15.20 9.72 -1.91
C PRO A 119 13.85 10.18 -2.46
N ASP A 120 13.80 11.37 -3.05
CA ASP A 120 12.56 11.95 -3.62
C ASP A 120 11.90 11.06 -4.69
N VAL A 121 12.69 10.28 -5.44
CA VAL A 121 12.17 9.33 -6.44
C VAL A 121 11.21 8.30 -5.84
N VAL A 122 11.31 8.00 -4.54
CA VAL A 122 10.40 7.07 -3.86
C VAL A 122 8.96 7.60 -3.85
N LYS A 123 8.76 8.91 -3.88
CA LYS A 123 7.43 9.52 -4.00
C LYS A 123 6.73 9.12 -5.31
N GLU A 124 7.50 8.92 -6.39
CA GLU A 124 6.98 8.46 -7.69
C GLU A 124 6.61 6.96 -7.70
N PHE A 125 6.98 6.21 -6.66
CA PHE A 125 6.61 4.80 -6.52
C PHE A 125 5.19 4.60 -5.97
N PHE A 126 4.49 5.68 -5.65
CA PHE A 126 3.11 5.68 -5.16
C PHE A 126 2.16 6.31 -6.16
N THR A 127 0.89 5.93 -6.03
CA THR A 127 -0.21 6.62 -6.70
C THR A 127 -0.83 7.65 -5.77
N TYR A 128 -1.70 8.51 -6.31
CA TYR A 128 -2.46 9.47 -5.50
C TYR A 128 -1.63 10.36 -4.58
N ASP A 129 -0.44 10.76 -5.05
CA ASP A 129 0.36 11.76 -4.36
C ASP A 129 -0.45 13.03 -4.11
N ARG A 130 -0.39 13.53 -2.87
CA ARG A 130 -1.15 14.69 -2.37
C ARG A 130 -2.67 14.63 -2.61
N THR A 131 -3.24 13.46 -2.83
CA THR A 131 -4.69 13.32 -3.02
C THR A 131 -5.38 13.43 -1.66
N VAL A 132 -6.34 14.34 -1.55
CA VAL A 132 -7.15 14.54 -0.35
C VAL A 132 -8.20 13.44 -0.23
N SER A 133 -8.45 12.94 0.98
CA SER A 133 -9.39 11.87 1.27
C SER A 133 -10.81 12.13 0.76
N TYR A 134 -11.26 13.39 0.74
CA TYR A 134 -12.54 13.75 0.15
C TYR A 134 -12.67 13.38 -1.35
N GLU A 135 -11.56 13.28 -2.09
CA GLU A 135 -11.55 12.82 -3.49
C GLU A 135 -11.97 11.35 -3.66
N GLY A 136 -12.10 10.59 -2.57
CA GLY A 136 -12.64 9.22 -2.57
C GLY A 136 -14.07 9.10 -3.12
N HIS A 137 -14.76 10.21 -3.36
CA HIS A 137 -16.03 10.23 -4.10
C HIS A 137 -15.84 9.86 -5.58
N ASN A 138 -14.73 10.32 -6.17
CA ASN A 138 -14.44 10.16 -7.60
C ASN A 138 -13.29 9.18 -7.85
N ARG A 139 -12.52 8.86 -6.81
CA ARG A 139 -11.33 8.00 -6.87
C ARG A 139 -11.51 6.74 -6.04
N PRO A 140 -10.88 5.62 -6.43
CA PRO A 140 -10.74 4.46 -5.57
C PRO A 140 -10.25 4.80 -4.16
N ILE A 141 -10.77 4.06 -3.18
CA ILE A 141 -10.33 4.12 -1.78
C ILE A 141 -8.91 3.56 -1.65
N LEU A 142 -8.59 2.51 -2.40
CA LEU A 142 -7.28 1.87 -2.45
C LEU A 142 -6.69 1.94 -3.87
N ALA A 143 -5.39 2.20 -3.94
CA ALA A 143 -4.58 1.90 -5.11
C ALA A 143 -3.26 1.23 -4.72
N VAL A 144 -2.79 0.36 -5.61
CA VAL A 144 -1.51 -0.35 -5.48
C VAL A 144 -0.66 -0.07 -6.70
N GLN A 145 0.59 0.32 -6.50
CA GLN A 145 1.60 0.45 -7.55
C GLN A 145 2.74 -0.54 -7.32
N VAL A 146 3.04 -1.32 -8.35
CA VAL A 146 4.22 -2.20 -8.38
C VAL A 146 5.25 -1.57 -9.31
N THR A 147 6.37 -1.14 -8.74
CA THR A 147 7.47 -0.50 -9.47
C THR A 147 8.66 -1.46 -9.56
N GLU A 148 9.01 -1.89 -10.76
CA GLU A 148 10.19 -2.69 -11.02
C GLU A 148 11.46 -1.82 -10.99
N LEU A 149 12.43 -2.18 -10.15
CA LEU A 149 13.72 -1.51 -10.05
C LEU A 149 14.82 -2.28 -10.81
N ASN A 150 16.02 -1.72 -10.85
CA ASN A 150 17.18 -2.34 -11.49
C ASN A 150 17.57 -3.70 -10.90
N ASP A 151 17.31 -3.93 -9.62
CA ASP A 151 17.67 -5.14 -8.86
C ASP A 151 16.63 -5.52 -7.79
N GLY A 152 15.43 -4.93 -7.87
CA GLY A 152 14.38 -5.11 -6.87
C GLY A 152 12.98 -4.79 -7.37
N VAL A 153 12.04 -4.79 -6.44
CA VAL A 153 10.65 -4.38 -6.68
C VAL A 153 10.16 -3.57 -5.48
N PHE A 154 9.44 -2.49 -5.75
CA PHE A 154 8.75 -1.71 -4.74
C PHE A 154 7.24 -1.89 -4.91
N ILE A 155 6.55 -2.19 -3.82
CA ILE A 155 5.08 -2.29 -3.79
C ILE A 155 4.56 -1.16 -2.92
N GLY A 156 4.02 -0.13 -3.55
CA GLY A 156 3.42 1.03 -2.89
C GLY A 156 1.91 0.90 -2.81
N CYS A 157 1.34 1.18 -1.64
CA CYS A 157 -0.10 1.28 -1.42
C CYS A 157 -0.47 2.72 -1.08
N SER A 158 -1.59 3.18 -1.63
CA SER A 158 -2.16 4.51 -1.40
C SER A 158 -3.62 4.35 -1.00
N VAL A 159 -3.97 4.78 0.21
CA VAL A 159 -5.26 4.45 0.83
C VAL A 159 -5.91 5.70 1.41
N ASN A 160 -7.22 5.81 1.24
CA ASN A 160 -7.99 6.90 1.79
C ASN A 160 -7.95 6.90 3.32
N HIS A 161 -7.43 7.98 3.90
CA HIS A 161 -7.22 8.12 5.35
C HIS A 161 -8.51 8.09 6.17
N SER A 162 -9.66 8.49 5.60
CA SER A 162 -10.94 8.47 6.32
C SER A 162 -11.58 7.09 6.38
N VAL A 163 -11.03 6.09 5.68
CA VAL A 163 -11.58 4.73 5.64
C VAL A 163 -10.71 3.73 6.41
N THR A 164 -9.43 4.05 6.61
CA THR A 164 -8.45 3.08 7.11
C THR A 164 -7.55 3.68 8.19
N ASP A 165 -7.33 2.92 9.26
CA ASP A 165 -6.31 3.18 10.27
C ASP A 165 -4.99 2.45 9.95
N GLY A 166 -3.97 2.61 10.80
CA GLY A 166 -2.67 1.97 10.59
C GLY A 166 -2.70 0.43 10.61
N THR A 167 -3.67 -0.17 11.32
CA THR A 167 -3.87 -1.61 11.48
C THR A 167 -4.25 -2.27 10.16
N PHE A 168 -5.07 -1.58 9.38
CA PHE A 168 -5.52 -2.05 8.07
C PHE A 168 -4.36 -2.32 7.09
N TYR A 169 -3.35 -1.44 7.08
CA TYR A 169 -2.18 -1.63 6.21
C TYR A 169 -1.46 -2.94 6.51
N ALA A 170 -1.34 -3.33 7.78
CA ALA A 170 -0.72 -4.61 8.15
C ALA A 170 -1.46 -5.80 7.52
N GLY A 171 -2.80 -5.77 7.47
CA GLY A 171 -3.62 -6.80 6.82
C GLY A 171 -3.45 -6.87 5.30
N VAL A 172 -3.44 -5.74 4.60
CA VAL A 172 -3.16 -5.71 3.14
C VAL A 172 -1.75 -6.17 2.85
N ARG A 173 -0.78 -5.69 3.65
CA ARG A 173 0.63 -6.06 3.57
C ARG A 173 0.81 -7.57 3.75
N ALA A 174 0.18 -8.17 4.74
CA ALA A 174 0.18 -9.59 5.02
C ALA A 174 -0.28 -10.41 3.79
N ASN A 175 -1.45 -10.06 3.23
CA ASN A 175 -2.03 -10.75 2.09
C ASN A 175 -1.23 -10.56 0.79
N LEU A 176 -0.73 -9.34 0.51
CA LEU A 176 0.06 -9.06 -0.70
C LEU A 176 1.45 -9.69 -0.66
N THR A 177 2.05 -9.84 0.53
CA THR A 177 3.39 -10.43 0.70
C THR A 177 3.37 -11.92 1.02
N GLY A 178 2.19 -12.54 1.12
CA GLY A 178 2.04 -13.96 1.48
C GLY A 178 2.44 -14.30 2.91
N ARG A 179 2.60 -13.29 3.78
CA ARG A 179 2.82 -13.49 5.22
C ARG A 179 1.47 -13.42 5.91
N ALA A 180 0.88 -14.56 6.26
CA ALA A 180 -0.24 -14.57 7.19
C ALA A 180 0.26 -14.08 8.56
N GLU A 181 -0.01 -12.83 8.92
CA GLU A 181 0.00 -12.42 10.32
C GLU A 181 -1.33 -12.89 10.91
N SER A 182 -1.26 -13.83 11.85
CA SER A 182 -2.40 -14.29 12.63
C SER A 182 -3.03 -13.09 13.33
N THR A 183 -4.14 -12.57 12.79
CA THR A 183 -5.07 -11.75 13.57
C THR A 183 -5.98 -12.70 14.35
N SER A 184 -5.41 -13.51 15.23
CA SER A 184 -6.16 -14.12 16.33
C SER A 184 -5.23 -14.57 17.46
N GLY A 185 -5.16 -13.72 18.49
CA GLY A 185 -5.22 -14.15 19.88
C GLY A 185 -3.88 -14.29 20.60
N TRP A 186 -3.83 -13.75 21.81
CA TRP A 186 -2.99 -14.26 22.89
C TRP A 186 -3.02 -15.80 22.90
N ALA A 187 -1.98 -16.45 22.38
CA ALA A 187 -1.53 -17.78 22.79
C ALA A 187 -0.20 -18.11 22.10
N GLN A 188 0.80 -18.31 22.95
CA GLN A 188 2.01 -19.09 22.74
C GLN A 188 1.88 -20.22 21.70
N GLY A 189 2.83 -20.32 20.76
CA GLY A 189 3.09 -21.59 20.06
C GLY A 189 3.57 -21.47 18.63
N ASP A 190 4.89 -21.69 18.47
CA ASP A 190 5.58 -22.30 17.32
C ASP A 190 5.59 -21.57 15.96
N VAL A 191 6.61 -20.72 15.83
CA VAL A 191 7.13 -20.15 14.58
C VAL A 191 7.90 -21.22 13.81
N GLN A 192 7.43 -21.60 12.62
CA GLN A 192 8.29 -22.21 11.60
C GLN A 192 8.88 -21.11 10.72
N ARG A 193 10.22 -21.05 10.71
CA ARG A 193 11.06 -20.09 10.00
C ARG A 193 10.98 -20.26 8.49
N GLU A 194 10.70 -19.18 7.76
CA GLU A 194 11.07 -19.08 6.35
C GLU A 194 11.66 -17.69 6.02
N ARG A 195 12.63 -17.71 5.10
CA ARG A 195 13.82 -16.84 5.01
C ARG A 195 13.53 -15.34 4.87
N ALA A 196 14.32 -14.54 5.58
CA ALA A 196 14.33 -13.08 5.51
C ALA A 196 14.71 -12.59 4.11
N VAL A 197 13.74 -11.98 3.42
CA VAL A 197 14.01 -11.03 2.32
C VAL A 197 14.35 -9.71 3.01
N THR A 198 15.50 -9.11 2.70
CA THR A 198 15.87 -7.78 3.21
C THR A 198 14.75 -6.80 2.87
N ARG A 199 13.99 -6.39 3.89
CA ARG A 199 12.73 -5.67 3.75
C ARG A 199 12.88 -4.31 4.41
N ALA A 200 12.51 -3.26 3.69
CA ALA A 200 12.33 -1.93 4.25
C ALA A 200 10.88 -1.49 4.05
N ASP A 201 10.23 -1.05 5.13
CA ASP A 201 8.89 -0.49 5.12
C ASP A 201 8.98 1.04 5.16
N PHE A 202 8.24 1.70 4.27
CA PHE A 202 8.20 3.15 4.11
C PHE A 202 6.81 3.68 4.43
N GLN A 203 6.73 4.75 5.21
CA GLN A 203 5.49 5.49 5.47
C GLN A 203 5.67 6.97 5.13
N PHE A 204 4.72 7.52 4.38
CA PHE A 204 4.64 8.94 4.07
C PHE A 204 3.32 9.49 4.63
N GLN A 205 3.44 10.45 5.54
CA GLN A 205 2.31 11.20 6.07
C GLN A 205 2.52 12.67 5.74
N GLN A 206 1.80 13.17 4.73
CA GLN A 206 1.97 14.55 4.27
C GLN A 206 1.16 15.50 5.16
N GLY A 207 1.75 15.91 6.28
CA GLY A 207 1.40 17.09 7.09
C GLY A 207 2.45 18.20 6.94
N ALA A 208 2.33 19.32 7.65
CA ALA A 208 3.15 20.54 7.50
C ALA A 208 4.68 20.36 7.68
N ASP A 209 5.14 19.16 8.01
CA ASP A 209 6.56 18.77 8.06
C ASP A 209 6.68 17.35 7.47
N SER A 210 7.01 17.25 6.19
CA SER A 210 7.00 15.99 5.43
C SER A 210 8.31 15.22 5.63
N ARG A 211 8.37 14.32 6.61
CA ARG A 211 9.49 13.36 6.76
C ARG A 211 9.03 11.94 6.45
N ALA A 212 9.78 11.26 5.59
CA ALA A 212 9.60 9.84 5.32
C ALA A 212 10.40 9.02 6.33
N GLU A 213 9.79 8.01 6.94
CA GLU A 213 10.43 7.15 7.93
C GLU A 213 10.65 5.76 7.34
N SER A 214 11.90 5.27 7.43
CA SER A 214 12.26 3.89 7.15
C SER A 214 12.28 3.09 8.44
N TYR A 215 11.49 2.03 8.53
CA TYR A 215 11.56 1.09 9.65
C TYR A 215 12.39 -0.13 9.24
N GLY A 216 13.50 -0.36 9.94
CA GLY A 216 14.35 -1.54 9.75
C GLY A 216 14.27 -2.46 10.96
N GLU A 217 13.93 -3.74 10.74
CA GLU A 217 14.19 -4.79 11.74
C GLU A 217 15.69 -5.08 11.72
N GLN A 218 16.45 -4.48 12.64
CA GLN A 218 17.82 -4.90 12.91
C GLN A 218 17.76 -6.17 13.77
N GLU A 219 18.09 -7.32 13.19
CA GLU A 219 18.50 -8.48 13.98
C GLU A 219 19.83 -8.14 14.66
N GLU A 220 19.78 -7.76 15.95
CA GLU A 220 20.96 -7.76 16.80
C GLU A 220 21.48 -9.20 16.90
N ASN A 221 22.52 -9.51 16.13
CA ASN A 221 23.38 -10.65 16.40
C ASN A 221 24.11 -10.39 17.72
N LEU A 222 23.56 -10.88 18.82
CA LEU A 222 24.33 -11.11 20.03
C LEU A 222 25.23 -12.33 19.80
N ASP A 223 26.45 -12.06 19.36
CA ASP A 223 27.57 -12.99 19.48
C ASP A 223 28.46 -12.54 20.65
N GLY A 224 28.89 -13.51 21.45
CA GLY A 224 29.98 -13.35 22.41
C GLY A 224 29.64 -13.57 23.90
N GLY A 225 29.99 -14.76 24.40
CA GLY A 225 30.07 -15.09 25.82
C GLY A 225 30.25 -16.57 26.10
#